data_AF-A0AA95RLR4-F1
#
_entry.id   AF-A0AA95RLR4-F1
#
_cell.length_a   1.000
_cell.length_b   1.000
_cell.length_c   1.000
_cell.angle_alpha   90.00
_cell.angle_beta   90.00
_cell.angle_gamma   90.00
#
_symmetry.space_group_name_H-M   'P 1'
#
loop_
_entity.id
_entity.type
_entity.pdbx_description
1 polymer ?
#
loop_
_entity_poly.entity_id
_entity_poly.type
_entity_poly.pdbx_seq_one_letter_code
_entity_poly.pdbx_strand_id
1 'polypeptide(L)'
;MMSSIQIEGQRAVIDIRERVLKGEHPRREILNFVKTAPIGTIFEIHLPHPGEPLVATFQSFGMNAIVNEIEPSHFRLMAIKMNEIQ
;
A
#
# COMPACT_ATOMS: atom_id res chain seq x y z
N MET A 1 31.88 12.19 -13.63
CA MET A 1 31.72 11.17 -12.58
C MET A 1 30.24 10.81 -12.53
N MET A 2 29.89 9.56 -12.85
CA MET A 2 28.52 9.05 -12.68
C MET A 2 28.33 8.72 -11.20
N SER A 3 27.42 9.41 -10.53
CA SER A 3 27.00 9.04 -9.19
C SER A 3 26.13 7.79 -9.28
N SER A 4 26.57 6.68 -8.69
CA SER A 4 25.72 5.50 -8.47
C SER A 4 24.82 5.78 -7.26
N ILE A 5 23.59 6.21 -7.52
CA ILE A 5 22.54 6.31 -6.50
C ILE A 5 21.91 4.92 -6.36
N GLN A 6 21.88 4.39 -5.13
CA GLN A 6 21.24 3.12 -4.84
C GLN A 6 20.38 3.27 -3.58
N ILE A 7 19.08 3.02 -3.71
CA ILE A 7 18.10 3.09 -2.64
C ILE A 7 17.49 1.69 -2.50
N GLU A 8 17.59 1.09 -1.31
CA GLU A 8 16.89 -0.15 -0.97
C GLU A 8 16.07 0.05 0.30
N GLY A 9 14.76 -0.04 0.15
CA GLY A 9 13.78 -0.07 1.23
C GLY A 9 13.04 -1.40 1.25
N GLN A 10 12.43 -1.75 2.39
CA GLN A 10 11.59 -2.95 2.49
C GLN A 10 10.27 -2.71 1.75
N ARG A 11 10.14 -3.22 0.52
CA ARG A 11 8.90 -3.11 -0.27
C ARG A 11 8.05 -4.36 -0.07
N ALA A 12 6.81 -4.17 0.40
CA ALA A 12 5.79 -5.21 0.45
C ALA A 12 4.80 -5.00 -0.69
N VAL A 13 4.70 -5.99 -1.59
CA VAL A 13 3.77 -5.97 -2.71
C VAL A 13 2.58 -6.87 -2.39
N ILE A 14 1.37 -6.33 -2.51
CA ILE A 14 0.13 -7.03 -2.19
C ILE A 14 -0.81 -6.86 -3.40
N ASP A 15 -1.19 -7.95 -4.07
CA ASP A 15 -2.22 -7.90 -5.12
C ASP A 15 -3.50 -8.56 -4.61
N ILE A 16 -4.58 -7.76 -4.53
CA ILE A 16 -5.89 -8.23 -4.08
C ILE A 16 -6.97 -8.07 -5.15
N ARG A 17 -6.61 -7.76 -6.41
CA ARG A 17 -7.58 -7.52 -7.49
C ARG A 17 -8.54 -8.67 -7.67
N GLU A 18 -8.02 -9.88 -7.86
CA GLU A 18 -8.86 -11.06 -8.08
C GLU A 18 -9.77 -11.36 -6.89
N ARG A 19 -9.26 -11.21 -5.66
CA ARG A 19 -10.02 -11.47 -4.43
C ARG A 19 -11.17 -10.49 -4.29
N VAL A 20 -10.91 -9.19 -4.50
CA VAL A 20 -11.94 -8.15 -4.45
C VAL A 20 -12.98 -8.34 -5.56
N LEU A 21 -12.57 -8.71 -6.77
CA LEU A 21 -13.50 -9.02 -7.87
C LEU A 21 -14.40 -10.23 -7.59
N LYS A 22 -13.95 -11.17 -6.74
CA LYS A 22 -14.74 -12.29 -6.22
C LYS A 22 -15.66 -11.92 -5.05
N GLY A 23 -15.68 -10.66 -4.63
CA GLY A 23 -16.47 -10.17 -3.51
C GLY A 23 -15.79 -10.30 -2.14
N GLU A 24 -14.49 -10.62 -2.08
CA GLU A 24 -13.76 -10.66 -0.81
C GLU A 24 -13.42 -9.26 -0.27
N HIS A 25 -13.31 -9.15 1.05
CA HIS A 25 -12.97 -7.91 1.75
C HIS A 25 -11.67 -8.05 2.58
N PRO A 26 -10.48 -8.06 1.95
CA PRO A 26 -9.19 -8.28 2.62
C PRO A 26 -8.71 -7.12 3.50
N ARG A 27 -9.53 -6.08 3.71
CA ARG A 27 -9.16 -4.85 4.44
C ARG A 27 -8.53 -5.17 5.80
N ARG A 28 -9.15 -6.05 6.61
CA ARG A 28 -8.64 -6.39 7.94
C ARG A 28 -7.26 -7.04 7.89
N GLU A 29 -7.04 -7.95 6.95
CA GLU A 29 -5.77 -8.64 6.74
C GLU A 29 -4.66 -7.64 6.40
N ILE A 30 -4.93 -6.73 5.45
CA ILE A 30 -4.01 -5.66 5.07
C ILE A 30 -3.68 -4.77 6.28
N LEU A 31 -4.68 -4.33 7.03
CA LEU A 31 -4.46 -3.43 8.17
C LEU A 31 -3.65 -4.10 9.28
N ASN A 32 -3.90 -5.39 9.55
CA ASN A 32 -3.12 -6.15 10.52
C ASN A 32 -1.66 -6.25 10.08
N PHE A 33 -1.42 -6.59 8.81
CA PHE A 33 -0.07 -6.64 8.26
C PHE A 33 0.65 -5.29 8.38
N VAL A 34 0.00 -4.20 7.95
CA VAL A 34 0.53 -2.83 8.02
C VAL A 34 0.90 -2.43 9.44
N LYS A 35 0.08 -2.76 10.44
CA LYS A 35 0.37 -2.48 11.85
C LYS A 35 1.64 -3.21 12.31
N THR A 36 1.81 -4.48 11.93
CA THR A 36 2.95 -5.32 12.35
C THR A 36 4.23 -5.14 11.54
N ALA A 37 4.14 -4.55 10.35
CA ALA A 37 5.28 -4.36 9.47
C ALA A 37 6.31 -3.38 10.07
N PRO A 38 7.61 -3.53 9.78
CA PRO A 38 8.63 -2.59 10.23
C PRO A 38 8.38 -1.14 9.78
N ILE A 39 8.84 -0.17 10.59
CA ILE A 39 8.97 1.22 10.12
C ILE A 39 9.91 1.25 8.90
N GLY A 40 9.58 2.09 7.92
CA GLY A 40 10.29 2.20 6.66
C GLY A 40 9.76 1.26 5.57
N THR A 41 8.81 0.37 5.88
CA THR A 41 8.17 -0.47 4.86
C THR A 41 7.38 0.39 3.87
N ILE A 42 7.64 0.17 2.58
CA ILE A 42 6.88 0.71 1.47
C ILE A 42 5.84 -0.33 1.06
N PHE A 43 4.56 0.00 1.22
CA PHE A 43 3.47 -0.83 0.75
C PHE A 43 3.10 -0.46 -0.67
N GLU A 44 3.01 -1.47 -1.52
CA GLU A 44 2.43 -1.38 -2.85
C GLU A 44 1.26 -2.33 -2.94
N ILE A 45 0.05 -1.77 -3.07
CA ILE A 45 -1.19 -2.55 -3.05
C ILE A 45 -1.92 -2.36 -4.37
N HIS A 46 -2.15 -3.47 -5.09
CA HIS A 46 -2.90 -3.48 -6.33
C HIS A 46 -4.38 -3.79 -6.07
N LEU A 47 -5.23 -2.94 -6.62
CA LEU A 47 -6.68 -2.86 -6.37
C LEU A 47 -7.44 -2.78 -7.69
N PRO A 48 -8.67 -3.33 -7.79
CA PRO A 48 -9.46 -3.22 -9.02
C PRO A 48 -10.23 -1.89 -9.10
N HIS A 49 -10.23 -1.11 -8.01
CA HIS A 49 -10.94 0.16 -7.83
C HIS A 49 -10.05 1.17 -7.07
N PRO A 50 -10.36 2.48 -7.06
CA PRO A 50 -9.52 3.55 -6.49
C PRO A 50 -9.15 3.40 -5.01
N GLY A 51 -9.87 2.57 -4.23
CA GLY A 51 -9.44 2.21 -2.87
C GLY A 51 -9.39 3.37 -1.87
N GLU A 52 -10.16 4.44 -2.07
CA GLU A 52 -10.15 5.61 -1.17
C GLU A 52 -10.33 5.25 0.31
N PRO A 53 -11.17 4.26 0.71
CA PRO A 53 -11.27 3.87 2.11
C PRO A 53 -9.97 3.37 2.72
N LEU A 54 -9.13 2.69 1.93
CA LEU A 54 -7.83 2.20 2.38
C LEU A 54 -6.82 3.36 2.49
N VAL A 55 -6.85 4.28 1.52
CA VAL A 55 -6.05 5.53 1.56
C VAL A 55 -6.35 6.34 2.81
N ALA A 56 -7.62 6.62 3.09
CA ALA A 56 -8.03 7.38 4.27
C ALA A 56 -7.57 6.70 5.57
N THR A 57 -7.65 5.36 5.62
CA THR A 57 -7.17 4.59 6.77
C THR A 57 -5.65 4.74 6.93
N PHE A 58 -4.90 4.67 5.83
CA PHE A 58 -3.44 4.80 5.86
C PHE A 58 -3.01 6.22 6.26
N GLN A 59 -3.71 7.25 5.78
CA GLN A 59 -3.50 8.63 6.19
C GLN A 59 -3.82 8.81 7.68
N SER A 60 -4.86 8.16 8.20
CA SER A 60 -5.17 8.19 9.64
C SER A 60 -4.10 7.54 10.52
N PHE A 61 -3.31 6.62 9.95
CA PHE A 61 -2.11 6.05 10.59
C PHE A 61 -0.87 6.95 10.45
N GLY A 62 -1.01 8.15 9.89
CA GLY A 62 0.09 9.09 9.67
C GLY A 62 1.00 8.71 8.51
N MET A 63 0.55 7.84 7.59
CA MET A 63 1.32 7.48 6.40
C MET A 63 0.99 8.42 5.24
N ASN A 64 2.02 8.75 4.45
CA ASN A 64 1.82 9.31 3.12
C ASN A 64 1.29 8.19 2.22
N ALA A 65 0.05 8.33 1.74
CA ALA A 65 -0.60 7.36 0.86
C ALA A 65 -1.07 8.03 -0.43
N ILE A 66 -0.73 7.42 -1.57
CA ILE A 66 -1.13 7.87 -2.91
C ILE A 66 -1.78 6.70 -3.66
N VAL A 67 -2.72 6.99 -4.55
CA VAL A 67 -3.28 6.02 -5.48
C VAL A 67 -3.14 6.54 -6.89
N ASN A 68 -2.69 5.67 -7.79
CA ASN A 68 -2.64 5.93 -9.22
C ASN A 68 -3.38 4.82 -9.95
N GLU A 69 -4.17 5.17 -10.96
CA GLU A 69 -4.62 4.21 -11.97
C GLU A 69 -3.43 3.96 -12.91
N ILE A 70 -2.99 2.70 -13.02
CA ILE A 70 -1.86 2.32 -13.87
C ILE A 70 -2.30 1.60 -15.15
N GLU A 71 -3.47 0.98 -15.13
CA GLU A 71 -4.21 0.44 -16.28
C GLU A 71 -5.72 0.54 -15.98
N PRO A 72 -6.62 0.45 -16.98
CA PRO A 72 -8.05 0.47 -16.74
C PRO A 72 -8.47 -0.59 -15.71
N SER A 73 -9.16 -0.16 -14.64
CA SER A 73 -9.53 -1.05 -13.52
C SER A 73 -8.34 -1.67 -12.77
N HIS A 74 -7.16 -1.05 -12.84
CA HIS A 74 -5.97 -1.43 -12.08
C HIS A 74 -5.39 -0.20 -11.39
N PHE A 75 -5.62 -0.14 -10.09
CA PHE A 75 -5.13 0.92 -9.23
C PHE A 75 -3.97 0.40 -8.40
N ARG A 76 -2.97 1.26 -8.20
CA ARG A 76 -1.84 1.01 -7.34
C ARG A 76 -1.83 2.03 -6.22
N LEU A 77 -2.10 1.57 -5.01
CA LEU A 77 -1.88 2.32 -3.78
C LEU A 77 -0.43 2.17 -3.36
N MET A 78 0.25 3.28 -3.11
CA MET A 78 1.55 3.30 -2.47
C MET A 78 1.50 4.04 -1.14
N ALA A 79 2.13 3.49 -0.12
CA ALA A 79 2.31 4.17 1.16
C ALA A 79 3.59 3.78 1.87
N ILE A 80 4.06 4.62 2.79
CA ILE A 80 5.25 4.34 3.61
C ILE A 80 4.92 4.43 5.10
N LYS A 81 5.30 3.39 5.86
CA LYS A 81 5.17 3.40 7.33
C LYS A 81 6.27 4.27 7.92
N MET A 82 5.91 5.45 8.43
CA MET A 82 6.88 6.39 9.01
C MET A 82 7.02 6.25 10.53
N ASN A 83 6.00 5.72 11.21
CA ASN A 83 5.93 5.60 12.67
C ASN A 83 5.26 4.29 13.07
N GLU A 84 5.37 3.92 14.34
CA GLU A 84 4.51 2.86 14.89
C GLU A 84 3.05 3.28 14.88
N ILE A 85 2.17 2.31 14.64
CA ILE A 85 0.72 2.48 14.58
C ILE A 85 0.13 1.89 15.85
N GLN A 86 -0.54 2.72 16.64
CA GLN A 86 -1.23 2.28 17.87
C GLN A 86 -2.54 1.53 17.56
#